data_AF-A0A1H0A2A6-F1
#
_entry.id   AF-A0A1H0A2A6-F1
#
_cell.length_a   1.000
_cell.length_b   1.000
_cell.length_c   1.000
_cell.angle_alpha   90.00
_cell.angle_beta   90.00
_cell.angle_gamma   90.00
#
_symmetry.space_group_name_H-M   'P 1'
#
loop_
_entity.id
_entity.type
_entity.pdbx_description
1 polymer ?
#
loop_
_entity_poly.entity_id
_entity_poly.type
_entity_poly.pdbx_seq_one_letter_code
_entity_poly.pdbx_strand_id
1 'polypeptide(L)'
;MSLDWPETFDRTPPDNREPYPHHFQVSLERAFGNVVTQVDRLEGAELIAIETASGATAGPPATTGDIENPGVVVRFRNDGVVYAVPCDRWAALRDNVQAVAKYLEAKRALDRYGVETLTDEFATQKVRLD
;
A
#
# COMPACT_ATOMS: atom_id res chain seq x y z
N MET A 1 15.62 9.80 -5.67
CA MET A 1 14.26 10.07 -6.21
C MET A 1 13.32 10.20 -5.02
N SER A 2 12.35 11.12 -5.07
CA SER A 2 11.37 11.32 -3.99
C SER A 2 10.15 10.44 -4.22
N LEU A 3 9.58 9.86 -3.16
CA LEU A 3 8.33 9.11 -3.20
C LEU A 3 7.16 10.10 -3.15
N ASP A 4 6.22 10.01 -4.10
CA ASP A 4 4.99 10.84 -4.11
C ASP A 4 4.02 10.40 -3.01
N TRP A 5 4.27 10.91 -1.81
CA TRP A 5 3.51 10.61 -0.61
C TRP A 5 2.30 11.54 -0.49
N PRO A 6 1.09 11.04 -0.19
CA PRO A 6 -0.09 11.90 -0.13
C PRO A 6 -0.01 12.86 1.07
N GLU A 7 -0.29 14.15 0.83
CA GLU A 7 -0.05 15.27 1.76
C GLU A 7 -0.72 15.13 3.14
N THR A 8 -1.82 14.40 3.21
CA THR A 8 -2.65 14.23 4.40
C THR A 8 -2.20 13.09 5.33
N PHE A 9 -1.21 12.30 4.91
CA PHE A 9 -0.65 11.24 5.75
C PHE A 9 0.70 11.66 6.31
N ASP A 10 0.85 11.54 7.63
CA ASP A 10 2.16 11.69 8.26
C ASP A 10 3.10 10.57 7.81
N ARG A 11 4.36 10.94 7.55
CA ARG A 11 5.45 9.99 7.35
C ARG A 11 5.89 9.41 8.68
N THR A 12 6.24 8.14 8.70
CA THR A 12 6.98 7.56 9.83
C THR A 12 8.42 8.08 9.79
N PRO A 13 8.92 8.78 10.83
CA PRO A 13 10.32 9.20 10.92
C PRO A 13 11.25 7.99 10.78
N PRO A 14 12.41 8.10 10.10
CA PRO A 14 13.30 6.96 9.87
C PRO A 14 13.68 6.20 11.15
N ASP A 15 13.97 6.92 12.24
CA ASP A 15 14.36 6.32 13.54
C ASP A 15 13.21 5.62 14.27
N ASN A 16 11.97 5.87 13.85
CA ASN A 16 10.76 5.24 14.41
C ASN A 16 10.28 4.04 13.58
N ARG A 17 10.97 3.68 12.48
CA ARG A 17 10.59 2.53 11.66
C ARG A 17 11.04 1.25 12.32
N GLU A 18 10.09 0.34 12.54
CA GLU A 18 10.35 -0.90 13.27
C GLU A 18 10.43 -2.11 12.31
N PRO A 19 11.18 -3.16 12.65
CA PRO A 19 11.01 -4.47 12.00
C PRO A 19 9.58 -4.98 12.23
N TYR A 20 8.97 -5.58 11.21
CA TYR A 20 7.62 -6.14 11.39
C TYR A 20 7.65 -7.35 12.33
N PRO A 21 6.92 -7.32 13.47
CA PRO A 21 7.09 -8.30 14.55
C PRO A 21 6.52 -9.68 14.22
N HIS A 22 5.57 -9.78 13.28
CA HIS A 22 4.93 -11.06 12.92
C HIS A 22 5.53 -11.70 11.65
N HIS A 23 6.69 -11.21 11.21
CA HIS A 23 7.53 -11.78 10.15
C HIS A 23 6.75 -12.35 8.96
N PHE A 24 6.25 -11.49 8.07
CA PHE A 24 5.63 -11.97 6.85
C PHE A 24 6.56 -12.92 6.08
N GLN A 25 6.10 -14.15 5.86
CA GLN A 25 6.86 -15.19 5.15
C GLN A 25 6.60 -15.10 3.64
N VAL A 26 6.95 -13.96 3.05
CA VAL A 26 6.80 -13.72 1.60
C VAL A 26 8.10 -13.14 1.02
N SER A 27 8.31 -13.31 -0.28
CA SER A 27 9.31 -12.51 -1.01
C SER A 27 8.77 -11.11 -1.29
N LEU A 28 9.64 -10.17 -1.65
CA LEU A 28 9.21 -8.83 -2.10
C LEU A 28 8.32 -8.93 -3.34
N GLU A 29 8.70 -9.74 -4.32
CA GLU A 29 7.90 -10.02 -5.51
C GLU A 29 6.51 -10.56 -5.15
N ARG A 30 6.43 -11.51 -4.21
CA ARG A 30 5.16 -12.05 -3.75
C ARG A 30 4.31 -10.98 -3.04
N ALA A 31 4.92 -10.08 -2.28
CA ALA A 31 4.21 -8.98 -1.65
C ALA A 31 3.59 -8.04 -2.69
N PHE A 32 4.33 -7.65 -3.73
CA PHE A 32 3.80 -6.87 -4.85
C PHE A 32 2.65 -7.61 -5.56
N GLY A 33 2.84 -8.88 -5.89
CA GLY A 33 1.79 -9.70 -6.50
C GLY A 33 0.55 -9.84 -5.62
N ASN A 34 0.70 -9.85 -4.29
CA ASN A 34 -0.44 -9.86 -3.37
C ASN A 34 -1.23 -8.55 -3.42
N VAL A 35 -0.58 -7.39 -3.55
CA VAL A 35 -1.27 -6.09 -3.75
C VAL A 35 -2.10 -6.12 -5.03
N VAL A 36 -1.47 -6.49 -6.16
CA VAL A 36 -2.17 -6.60 -7.46
C VAL A 36 -3.38 -7.53 -7.32
N THR A 37 -3.17 -8.72 -6.75
CA THR A 37 -4.25 -9.70 -6.52
C THR A 37 -5.38 -9.14 -5.67
N GLN A 38 -5.11 -8.30 -4.66
CA GLN A 38 -6.19 -7.74 -3.84
C GLN A 38 -6.93 -6.62 -4.56
N VAL A 39 -6.24 -5.76 -5.33
CA VAL A 39 -6.92 -4.73 -6.13
C VAL A 39 -7.79 -5.36 -7.20
N ASP A 40 -7.30 -6.38 -7.92
CA ASP A 40 -8.08 -7.12 -8.93
C ASP A 40 -9.33 -7.82 -8.35
N ARG A 41 -9.34 -8.08 -7.04
CA ARG A 41 -10.46 -8.71 -6.33
C ARG A 41 -11.44 -7.71 -5.72
N LEU A 42 -11.13 -6.42 -5.74
CA LEU A 42 -12.08 -5.37 -5.42
C LEU A 42 -12.93 -5.13 -6.66
N GLU A 43 -14.25 -5.30 -6.54
CA GLU A 43 -15.16 -5.07 -7.65
C GLU A 43 -15.07 -3.61 -8.12
N GLY A 44 -14.98 -3.39 -9.43
CA GLY A 44 -14.87 -2.05 -10.03
C GLY A 44 -13.52 -1.35 -9.86
N ALA A 45 -12.54 -1.99 -9.19
CA ALA A 45 -11.25 -1.38 -8.94
C ALA A 45 -10.24 -1.59 -10.09
N GLU A 46 -9.43 -0.58 -10.34
CA GLU A 46 -8.34 -0.57 -11.33
C GLU A 46 -7.04 -0.12 -10.65
N LEU A 47 -6.00 -0.95 -10.66
CA LEU A 47 -4.70 -0.57 -10.14
C LEU A 47 -4.08 0.52 -11.03
N ILE A 48 -3.71 1.66 -10.44
CA ILE A 48 -3.02 2.75 -11.13
C ILE A 48 -1.51 2.60 -10.97
N ALA A 49 -1.03 2.44 -9.73
CA ALA A 49 0.40 2.36 -9.44
C ALA A 49 0.71 1.70 -8.09
N ILE A 50 1.92 1.13 -7.98
CA ILE A 50 2.56 0.76 -6.72
C ILE A 50 3.92 1.47 -6.66
N GLU A 51 3.96 2.61 -5.99
CA GLU A 51 5.12 3.51 -5.98
C GLU A 51 6.03 3.28 -4.79
N THR A 52 7.33 3.36 -5.04
CA THR A 52 8.39 3.24 -4.04
C THR A 52 9.45 4.31 -4.29
N ALA A 53 10.36 4.53 -3.33
CA ALA A 53 11.45 5.49 -3.52
C ALA A 53 12.39 5.16 -4.69
N SER A 54 12.37 3.91 -5.18
CA SER A 54 13.10 3.44 -6.35
C SER A 54 12.31 3.56 -7.67
N GLY A 55 11.09 4.13 -7.65
CA GLY A 55 10.32 4.50 -8.84
C GLY A 55 9.37 3.44 -9.42
N ALA A 56 8.85 2.49 -8.63
CA ALA A 56 8.01 1.43 -9.18
C ALA A 56 6.60 1.91 -9.63
N THR A 57 6.03 1.29 -10.67
CA THR A 57 4.66 1.57 -11.15
C THR A 57 3.83 0.33 -11.48
N ALA A 58 4.37 -0.90 -11.43
CA ALA A 58 3.62 -2.17 -11.24
C ALA A 58 4.57 -3.39 -11.24
N GLY A 59 5.34 -3.57 -10.17
CA GLY A 59 6.23 -4.72 -9.97
C GLY A 59 7.33 -4.41 -8.95
N PRO A 60 7.96 -5.40 -8.32
CA PRO A 60 9.05 -5.15 -7.37
C PRO A 60 10.18 -4.39 -8.09
N PRO A 61 10.88 -3.48 -7.39
CA PRO A 61 12.03 -2.81 -7.98
C PRO A 61 13.13 -3.81 -8.35
N ALA A 62 13.80 -3.57 -9.48
CA ALA A 62 14.85 -4.43 -10.00
C ALA A 62 16.07 -4.55 -9.05
N THR A 63 16.28 -3.54 -8.21
CA THR A 63 17.29 -3.54 -7.17
C THR A 63 16.65 -3.22 -5.82
N THR A 64 16.98 -4.02 -4.81
CA THR A 64 16.53 -3.86 -3.43
C THR A 64 17.67 -3.41 -2.51
N GLY A 65 18.76 -2.87 -3.08
CA GLY A 65 19.88 -2.33 -2.31
C GLY A 65 19.38 -1.30 -1.30
N ASP A 66 20.02 -1.22 -0.13
CA ASP A 66 19.59 -0.49 1.07
C ASP A 66 18.68 0.70 0.75
N ILE A 67 17.37 0.44 0.77
CA ILE A 67 16.39 1.45 0.43
C ILE A 67 16.26 2.32 1.68
N GLU A 68 16.98 3.45 1.70
CA GLU A 68 16.92 4.47 2.78
C GLU A 68 15.47 4.88 3.09
N ASN A 69 14.58 4.79 2.10
CA ASN A 69 13.15 5.02 2.23
C ASN A 69 12.32 3.77 1.82
N PRO A 70 11.95 2.90 2.77
CA PRO A 70 11.19 1.68 2.51
C PRO A 70 9.68 1.92 2.30
N GLY A 71 9.24 3.17 2.16
CA GLY A 71 7.83 3.51 1.97
C GLY A 71 7.27 3.02 0.63
N VAL A 72 5.98 2.70 0.63
CA VAL A 72 5.18 2.38 -0.55
C VAL A 72 3.92 3.23 -0.59
N VAL A 73 3.45 3.59 -1.78
CA VAL A 73 2.11 4.14 -1.99
C VAL A 73 1.39 3.35 -3.08
N VAL A 74 0.27 2.73 -2.75
CA VAL A 74 -0.57 2.03 -3.72
C VAL A 74 -1.71 2.97 -4.13
N ARG A 75 -1.83 3.25 -5.42
CA ARG A 75 -2.92 4.03 -5.99
C ARG A 75 -3.82 3.13 -6.84
N PHE A 76 -5.12 3.21 -6.63
CA PHE A 76 -6.11 2.50 -7.45
C PHE A 76 -7.35 3.38 -7.64
N ARG A 77 -8.06 3.18 -8.74
CA ARG A 77 -9.36 3.81 -9.01
C ARG A 77 -10.46 2.85 -8.60
N ASN A 78 -11.50 3.32 -7.95
CA ASN A 78 -12.74 2.58 -7.76
C ASN A 78 -13.93 3.56 -7.82
N ASP A 79 -14.98 3.21 -8.56
CA ASP A 79 -16.17 4.05 -8.79
C ASP A 79 -15.85 5.51 -9.18
N GLY A 80 -14.88 5.68 -10.10
CA GLY A 80 -14.45 7.01 -10.57
C GLY A 80 -13.63 7.83 -9.58
N VAL A 81 -13.35 7.29 -8.39
CA VAL A 81 -12.55 7.93 -7.35
C VAL A 81 -11.18 7.28 -7.29
N VAL A 82 -10.11 8.09 -7.22
CA VAL A 82 -8.76 7.59 -7.00
C VAL A 82 -8.49 7.51 -5.52
N TYR A 83 -7.89 6.41 -5.09
CA TYR A 83 -7.60 6.06 -3.72
C TYR A 83 -6.09 5.88 -3.55
N ALA A 84 -5.52 6.35 -2.44
CA ALA A 84 -4.13 6.13 -2.08
C ALA A 84 -4.00 5.38 -0.75
N VAL A 85 -3.20 4.32 -0.74
CA VAL A 85 -2.84 3.52 0.45
C VAL A 85 -1.33 3.62 0.69
N PRO A 86 -0.86 4.61 1.45
CA PRO A 86 0.55 4.75 1.81
C PRO A 86 0.92 3.87 3.02
N CYS A 87 2.15 3.35 3.05
CA CYS A 87 2.71 2.66 4.21
C CYS A 87 4.24 2.82 4.28
N ASP A 88 4.76 3.33 5.39
CA ASP A 88 6.20 3.46 5.65
C ASP A 88 6.59 3.16 7.11
N ARG A 89 5.70 2.48 7.84
CA ARG A 89 5.87 2.13 9.26
C ARG A 89 7.04 1.17 9.48
N TRP A 90 7.23 0.24 8.55
CA TRP A 90 8.17 -0.86 8.73
C TRP A 90 9.53 -0.55 8.08
N ALA A 91 10.59 -1.08 8.69
CA ALA A 91 11.96 -0.88 8.22
C ALA A 91 12.23 -1.54 6.85
N ALA A 92 11.48 -2.57 6.47
CA ALA A 92 11.64 -3.28 5.21
C ALA A 92 10.53 -2.93 4.22
N LEU A 93 10.89 -2.60 2.97
CA LEU A 93 9.93 -2.35 1.88
C LEU A 93 8.94 -3.51 1.71
N ARG A 94 9.45 -4.75 1.77
CA ARG A 94 8.61 -5.96 1.69
C ARG A 94 7.45 -5.91 2.69
N ASP A 95 7.74 -5.51 3.92
CA ASP A 95 6.74 -5.54 4.99
C ASP A 95 5.71 -4.42 4.82
N ASN A 96 6.13 -3.23 4.36
CA ASN A 96 5.20 -2.16 3.98
C ASN A 96 4.27 -2.58 2.83
N VAL A 97 4.82 -3.16 1.76
CA VAL A 97 4.02 -3.66 0.62
C VAL A 97 3.03 -4.75 1.06
N GLN A 98 3.51 -5.71 1.87
CA GLN A 98 2.66 -6.79 2.35
C GLN A 98 1.59 -6.30 3.35
N ALA A 99 1.88 -5.29 4.16
CA ALA A 99 0.90 -4.66 5.03
C ALA A 99 -0.23 -4.00 4.22
N VAL A 100 0.09 -3.31 3.11
CA VAL A 100 -0.92 -2.77 2.19
C VAL A 100 -1.79 -3.89 1.58
N ALA A 101 -1.18 -5.00 1.16
CA ALA A 101 -1.96 -6.15 0.67
C ALA A 101 -2.93 -6.69 1.74
N LYS A 102 -2.50 -6.76 3.01
CA LYS A 102 -3.36 -7.20 4.13
C LYS A 102 -4.48 -6.22 4.44
N TYR A 103 -4.22 -4.92 4.33
CA TYR A 103 -5.24 -3.90 4.43
C TYR A 103 -6.31 -4.05 3.34
N LEU A 104 -5.92 -4.19 2.07
CA LEU A 104 -6.86 -4.40 0.96
C LEU A 104 -7.67 -5.69 1.11
N GLU A 105 -7.04 -6.77 1.58
CA GLU A 105 -7.72 -8.03 1.90
C GLU A 105 -8.80 -7.83 2.98
N ALA A 106 -8.46 -7.11 4.06
CA ALA A 106 -9.41 -6.79 5.12
C ALA A 106 -10.56 -5.92 4.62
N LYS A 107 -10.25 -4.88 3.83
CA LYS A 107 -11.28 -4.00 3.25
C LYS A 107 -12.26 -4.77 2.39
N ARG A 108 -11.77 -5.69 1.54
CA ARG A 108 -12.59 -6.58 0.72
C ARG A 108 -13.43 -7.55 1.56
N ALA A 109 -12.89 -8.03 2.68
CA ALA A 109 -13.63 -8.90 3.58
C ALA A 109 -14.82 -8.17 4.24
N LEU A 110 -14.62 -6.92 4.68
CA LEU A 110 -15.68 -6.08 5.23
C LEU A 110 -16.80 -5.87 4.21
N ASP A 111 -16.43 -5.48 2.99
CA ASP A 111 -17.35 -5.27 1.87
C ASP A 111 -18.15 -6.54 1.53
N ARG A 112 -17.45 -7.66 1.32
CA ARG A 112 -18.07 -8.96 1.00
C ARG A 112 -19.08 -9.42 2.04
N TYR A 113 -18.82 -9.17 3.32
CA TYR A 113 -19.69 -9.60 4.41
C TYR A 113 -20.76 -8.56 4.79
N GLY A 114 -20.85 -7.44 4.06
CA GLY A 114 -21.82 -6.38 4.32
C GLY A 114 -21.62 -5.71 5.68
N VAL A 115 -20.39 -5.71 6.20
CA VAL A 115 -20.06 -5.08 7.48
C VAL A 115 -19.76 -3.60 7.23
N GLU A 116 -20.73 -2.76 7.55
CA GLU A 116 -20.54 -1.32 7.61
C GLU A 116 -20.05 -0.93 9.01
N THR A 117 -18.83 -0.40 9.10
CA THR A 117 -18.32 0.22 10.32
C THR A 117 -18.61 1.72 10.28
N LEU A 118 -19.18 2.28 11.37
CA LEU A 118 -19.51 3.71 11.53
C LEU A 118 -18.28 4.65 11.58
N THR A 119 -17.08 4.17 11.28
CA THR A 119 -15.85 4.91 11.50
C THR A 119 -15.08 5.07 10.19
N ASP A 120 -14.77 6.33 9.89
CA ASP A 120 -13.74 6.81 8.97
C ASP A 120 -12.33 6.16 9.19
N GLU A 121 -12.16 5.27 10.18
CA GLU A 121 -10.87 4.67 10.58
C GLU A 121 -10.24 3.72 9.54
N PHE A 122 -11.00 3.23 8.54
CA PHE A 122 -10.45 2.51 7.38
C PHE A 122 -10.34 3.41 6.15
N ALA A 123 -10.06 4.71 6.34
CA ALA A 123 -9.93 5.63 5.22
C ALA A 123 -8.69 5.32 4.38
N THR A 124 -8.87 4.52 3.32
CA THR A 124 -8.13 4.79 2.09
C THR A 124 -8.57 6.15 1.61
N GLN A 125 -7.65 7.11 1.51
CA GLN A 125 -8.06 8.45 1.19
C GLN A 125 -8.33 8.63 -0.30
N LYS A 126 -9.40 9.37 -0.61
CA LYS A 126 -9.69 9.87 -1.94
C LYS A 126 -8.66 10.94 -2.31
N VAL A 127 -7.92 10.72 -3.38
CA VAL A 127 -6.96 11.68 -3.94
C VAL A 127 -7.57 12.34 -5.17
N ARG A 128 -7.38 13.65 -5.29
CA ARG A 128 -7.66 14.39 -6.52
C ARG A 128 -6.41 14.28 -7.38
N LEU A 129 -6.56 13.82 -8.62
CA LEU A 129 -5.50 13.96 -9.61
C LEU A 129 -5.81 15.24 -10.38
N ASP A 130 -4.90 16.21 -10.32
CA ASP A 130 -4.95 17.44 -11.12
C ASP A 130 -4.48 17.19 -12.57
#